data_AF-M2A995-F1
#
_entry.id   AF-M2A995-F1
#
_cell.length_a   1.000
_cell.length_b   1.000
_cell.length_c   1.000
_cell.angle_alpha   90.00
_cell.angle_beta   90.00
_cell.angle_gamma   90.00
#
_symmetry.space_group_name_H-M   'P 1'
#
loop_
_entity.id
_entity.type
_entity.pdbx_description
1 polymer ?
#
loop_
_entity_poly.entity_id
_entity_poly.type
_entity_poly.pdbx_seq_one_letter_code
_entity_poly.pdbx_strand_id
1 'polypeptide(L)'
;MKAPHPTITLGFNVLLILYSAGTGFITFAFSDKAQGVPIQGLVLTSLIDFVRYLIMMFISAWFIREFWNRLVADLFTTRLIAYREAITIVVLLGLFGL
;
A
#
# COMPACT_ATOMS: atom_id res chain seq x y z
N MET A 1 11.10 12.32 30.36
CA MET A 1 9.91 11.96 29.55
C MET A 1 10.41 11.30 28.28
N LYS A 2 10.04 10.04 28.01
CA LYS A 2 10.44 9.36 26.76
C LYS A 2 9.73 10.07 25.61
N ALA A 3 10.46 10.62 24.64
CA ALA A 3 9.85 11.26 23.48
C ALA A 3 8.88 10.26 22.80
N PRO A 4 7.69 10.68 22.37
CA PRO A 4 6.76 9.78 21.70
C PRO A 4 7.45 9.18 20.47
N HIS A 5 7.45 7.84 20.36
CA HIS A 5 7.99 7.18 19.19
C HIS A 5 7.24 7.69 17.96
N PRO A 6 7.95 8.13 16.90
CA PRO A 6 7.28 8.58 15.68
C PRO A 6 6.46 7.41 15.11
N THR A 7 5.15 7.62 15.00
CA THR A 7 4.21 6.62 14.49
C THR A 7 3.80 6.97 13.07
N ILE A 8 3.54 5.95 12.26
CA ILE A 8 2.98 6.15 10.92
C ILE A 8 1.61 6.81 11.04
N THR A 9 1.49 7.98 10.44
CA THR A 9 0.24 8.75 10.43
C THR A 9 -0.66 8.32 9.28
N LEU A 10 -1.95 8.64 9.39
CA LEU A 10 -2.88 8.43 8.29
C LEU A 10 -2.44 9.23 7.04
N GLY A 11 -1.99 10.47 7.24
CA GLY A 11 -1.50 11.33 6.15
C GLY A 11 -0.30 10.74 5.42
N PHE A 12 0.62 10.08 6.15
CA PHE A 12 1.72 9.35 5.53
C PHE A 12 1.21 8.23 4.61
N ASN A 13 0.28 7.39 5.07
CA ASN A 13 -0.26 6.31 4.24
C ASN A 13 -1.02 6.82 3.02
N VAL A 14 -1.78 7.92 3.16
CA VAL A 14 -2.46 8.54 2.01
C VAL A 14 -1.44 9.00 0.98
N LEU A 15 -0.39 9.72 1.40
CA LEU A 15 0.67 10.15 0.50
C LEU A 15 1.42 8.97 -0.15
N LEU A 16 1.66 7.91 0.61
CA LEU A 16 2.34 6.72 0.11
C LEU A 16 1.50 5.98 -0.95
N ILE A 17 0.18 5.87 -0.73
CA ILE A 17 -0.75 5.28 -1.71
C ILE A 17 -0.81 6.15 -2.96
N LEU A 18 -0.89 7.47 -2.82
CA LEU A 18 -0.88 8.40 -3.95
C LEU A 18 0.43 8.33 -4.73
N TYR A 19 1.56 8.23 -4.04
CA TYR A 19 2.87 8.00 -4.65
C TYR A 19 2.87 6.69 -5.45
N SER A 20 2.43 5.58 -4.85
CA SER A 20 2.30 4.28 -5.52
C SER A 20 1.43 4.35 -6.78
N ALA A 21 0.23 4.92 -6.67
CA ALA A 21 -0.66 5.11 -7.82
C ALA A 21 -0.01 5.98 -8.91
N GLY A 22 0.69 7.06 -8.53
CA GLY A 22 1.43 7.93 -9.45
C GLY A 22 2.55 7.18 -10.17
N THR A 23 3.34 6.36 -9.46
CA THR A 23 4.39 5.54 -10.09
C THR A 23 3.82 4.51 -11.07
N GLY A 24 2.69 3.88 -10.73
CA GLY A 24 1.98 2.98 -11.65
C GLY A 24 1.49 3.69 -12.90
N PHE A 25 0.91 4.88 -12.76
CA PHE A 25 0.46 5.70 -13.88
C PHE A 25 1.63 6.11 -14.79
N ILE A 26 2.74 6.57 -14.22
CA ILE A 26 3.95 6.93 -14.98
C ILE A 26 4.47 5.71 -15.74
N THR A 27 4.60 4.56 -15.07
CA THR A 27 5.07 3.32 -15.68
C THR A 27 4.16 2.87 -16.84
N PHE A 28 2.85 3.00 -16.68
CA PHE A 28 1.89 2.73 -17.73
C PHE A 28 2.04 3.69 -18.91
N ALA A 29 2.18 5.00 -18.64
CA ALA A 29 2.33 6.03 -19.67
C ALA A 29 3.58 5.84 -20.53
N PHE A 30 4.66 5.30 -19.96
CA PHE A 30 5.89 4.95 -20.67
C PHE A 30 5.88 3.54 -21.29
N SER A 31 4.82 2.75 -21.09
CA SER A 31 4.71 1.42 -21.68
C SER A 31 4.11 1.47 -23.09
N ASP A 32 4.52 0.55 -23.96
CA ASP A 32 3.98 0.42 -25.33
C ASP A 32 2.45 0.15 -25.35
N LYS A 33 1.89 -0.27 -24.21
CA LYS A 33 0.44 -0.50 -24.01
C LYS A 33 -0.39 0.79 -23.99
N ALA A 34 0.24 1.96 -23.89
CA ALA A 34 -0.45 3.24 -23.95
C ALA A 34 -0.83 3.63 -25.39
N GLN A 35 -0.24 3.01 -26.41
CA GLN A 35 -0.53 3.35 -27.80
C GLN A 35 -1.87 2.74 -28.25
N GLY A 36 -2.85 3.60 -28.53
CA GLY A 36 -4.12 3.22 -29.17
C GLY A 36 -5.32 3.00 -28.26
N VAL A 37 -5.20 3.24 -26.94
CA VAL A 37 -6.32 3.05 -26.00
C VAL A 37 -7.14 4.35 -25.85
N PRO A 38 -8.49 4.31 -25.97
CA PRO A 38 -9.32 5.46 -25.71
C PRO A 38 -9.18 5.96 -24.27
N ILE A 39 -8.88 7.25 -24.10
CA ILE A 39 -8.65 7.89 -22.79
C ILE A 39 -9.81 7.65 -21.81
N GLN A 40 -11.05 7.68 -22.29
CA GLN A 40 -12.25 7.47 -21.47
C GLN A 40 -12.32 6.04 -20.90
N GLY A 41 -11.94 5.04 -21.70
CA GLY A 41 -11.89 3.65 -21.27
C GLY A 41 -10.79 3.41 -20.23
N LEU A 42 -9.63 4.06 -20.40
CA LEU A 42 -8.51 4.01 -19.46
C LEU A 42 -8.88 4.56 -18.08
N VAL A 43 -9.59 5.69 -18.02
CA VAL A 43 -9.97 6.30 -16.74
C VAL A 43 -10.89 5.37 -15.95
N LEU A 44 -11.90 4.79 -16.60
CA LEU A 44 -12.85 3.92 -15.92
C LEU A 44 -12.20 2.61 -15.43
N THR A 45 -11.40 1.97 -16.28
CA THR A 45 -10.68 0.74 -15.89
C THR A 45 -9.65 1.01 -14.80
N SER A 46 -8.89 2.10 -14.89
CA SER A 46 -7.90 2.47 -13.86
C SER A 46 -8.53 2.78 -12.51
N LEU A 47 -9.71 3.41 -12.48
CA LEU A 47 -10.44 3.65 -11.23
C LEU A 47 -10.94 2.35 -10.59
N ILE A 48 -11.48 1.43 -11.40
CA ILE A 48 -11.92 0.11 -10.90
C ILE A 48 -10.72 -0.69 -10.37
N ASP A 49 -9.60 -0.67 -11.11
CA ASP A 49 -8.38 -1.34 -10.68
C ASP A 49 -7.78 -0.70 -9.43
N PHE A 50 -7.85 0.62 -9.30
CA PHE A 50 -7.44 1.32 -8.09
C PHE A 50 -8.29 0.91 -6.88
N VAL A 51 -9.62 0.83 -7.03
CA VAL A 51 -10.51 0.36 -5.95
C VAL A 51 -10.19 -1.08 -5.58
N ARG A 52 -10.00 -1.97 -6.57
CA ARG A 52 -9.60 -3.36 -6.34
C ARG A 52 -8.26 -3.43 -5.60
N TYR A 53 -7.28 -2.63 -6.01
CA TYR A 53 -5.99 -2.51 -5.36
C TYR A 53 -6.14 -2.07 -3.90
N LEU A 54 -6.95 -1.04 -3.62
CA LEU A 54 -7.21 -0.59 -2.25
C LEU A 54 -7.82 -1.69 -1.38
N ILE A 55 -8.84 -2.38 -1.89
CA ILE A 55 -9.49 -3.49 -1.17
C ILE A 55 -8.46 -4.57 -0.84
N MET A 56 -7.69 -5.02 -1.83
CA MET A 56 -6.67 -6.05 -1.62
C MET A 56 -5.59 -5.58 -0.65
N MET A 57 -5.14 -4.33 -0.76
CA MET A 57 -4.14 -3.74 0.13
C MET A 57 -4.62 -3.72 1.59
N PHE A 58 -5.87 -3.31 1.84
CA PHE A 58 -6.41 -3.29 3.21
C PHE A 58 -6.59 -4.69 3.80
N ILE A 59 -7.01 -5.67 2.99
CA ILE A 59 -7.12 -7.08 3.40
C ILE A 59 -5.73 -7.63 3.73
N SER A 60 -4.74 -7.45 2.84
CA SER A 60 -3.37 -7.89 3.09
C SER A 60 -2.76 -7.24 4.32
N ALA A 61 -2.98 -5.93 4.53
CA ALA A 61 -2.51 -5.22 5.71
C ALA A 61 -3.14 -5.78 6.99
N TRP A 62 -4.40 -6.23 6.93
CA TRP A 62 -5.06 -6.86 8.07
C TRP A 62 -4.39 -8.19 8.42
N PHE A 63 -4.14 -9.04 7.42
CA PHE A 63 -3.43 -10.31 7.64
C PHE A 63 -2.01 -10.10 8.15
N ILE A 64 -1.26 -9.14 7.60
CA ILE A 64 0.11 -8.83 8.07
C ILE A 64 0.08 -8.39 9.54
N ARG A 65 -0.86 -7.50 9.91
CA ARG A 65 -1.02 -7.08 11.30
C ARG A 65 -1.29 -8.26 12.21
N GLU A 66 -2.20 -9.14 11.81
CA GLU A 66 -2.61 -10.27 12.66
C GLU A 66 -1.52 -11.32 12.79
N PHE A 67 -0.85 -11.64 11.68
CA PHE A 67 0.31 -12.50 11.66
C PHE A 67 1.43 -11.95 12.56
N TRP A 68 1.74 -10.66 12.43
CA TRP A 68 2.77 -10.03 13.26
C TRP A 68 2.42 -10.08 14.73
N ASN A 69 1.21 -9.67 15.10
CA ASN A 69 0.82 -9.52 16.50
C ASN A 69 0.56 -10.87 17.19
N ARG A 70 0.10 -11.89 16.46
CA ARG A 70 -0.18 -13.22 17.04
C ARG A 70 0.99 -14.18 16.99
N LEU A 71 1.83 -14.12 15.96
CA LEU A 71 2.93 -15.07 15.77
C LEU A 71 4.29 -14.42 16.06
N VAL A 72 4.62 -13.33 15.35
CA VAL A 72 5.97 -12.74 15.43
C VAL A 72 6.23 -12.13 16.81
N ALA A 73 5.28 -11.34 17.31
CA ALA A 73 5.41 -10.68 18.61
C ALA A 73 5.47 -11.67 19.78
N ASP A 74 4.80 -12.81 19.65
CA ASP A 74 4.82 -13.90 20.64
C ASP A 74 6.18 -14.62 20.65
N LEU A 75 6.71 -14.96 19.46
CA LEU A 75 7.97 -15.68 19.32
C LEU A 75 9.21 -14.82 19.64
N PHE A 76 9.22 -13.55 19.25
CA PHE A 76 10.43 -12.71 19.25
C PHE A 76 10.43 -11.56 20.26
N THR A 77 9.43 -11.48 21.16
CA THR A 77 9.27 -10.36 22.12
C THR A 77 9.38 -8.99 21.44
N THR A 78 8.85 -8.87 20.22
CA THR A 78 8.86 -7.62 19.46
C THR A 78 7.61 -6.78 19.75
N ARG A 79 7.68 -5.48 19.48
CA ARG A 79 6.49 -4.61 19.61
C ARG A 79 5.38 -5.05 18.67
N LEU A 80 4.14 -4.85 19.12
CA LEU A 80 2.96 -4.96 18.29
C LEU A 80 2.96 -3.84 17.23
N ILE A 81 2.41 -4.15 16.06
CA ILE A 81 2.24 -3.18 14.99
C ILE A 81 0.80 -2.70 14.89
N ALA A 82 0.66 -1.41 14.65
CA ALA A 82 -0.62 -0.79 14.35
C ALA A 82 -1.04 -1.09 12.90
N TYR A 83 -2.35 -1.04 12.63
CA TYR A 83 -2.87 -1.24 11.27
C TYR A 83 -2.26 -0.28 10.24
N ARG A 84 -1.95 0.95 10.66
CA ARG A 84 -1.30 1.95 9.81
C ARG A 84 0.09 1.51 9.36
N GLU A 85 0.85 0.85 10.23
CA GLU A 85 2.19 0.34 9.93
C GLU A 85 2.10 -0.86 8.99
N ALA A 86 1.11 -1.73 9.18
CA ALA A 86 0.86 -2.84 8.27
C ALA A 86 0.51 -2.36 6.85
N ILE A 87 -0.29 -1.31 6.71
CA ILE A 87 -0.56 -0.67 5.40
C ILE A 87 0.75 -0.18 4.77
N THR A 88 1.60 0.52 5.52
CA THR A 88 2.90 0.98 5.02
C THR A 88 3.75 -0.18 4.51
N ILE A 89 3.81 -1.29 5.26
CA ILE A 89 4.55 -2.49 4.85
C ILE A 89 4.03 -3.01 3.51
N VAL A 90 2.71 -3.19 3.36
CA VAL A 90 2.11 -3.69 2.10
C VAL A 90 2.46 -2.78 0.93
N VAL A 91 2.29 -1.46 1.09
CA VAL A 91 2.52 -0.53 -0.02
C VAL A 91 4.01 -0.47 -0.39
N LEU A 92 4.92 -0.49 0.59
CA LEU A 92 6.36 -0.52 0.33
C LEU A 92 6.79 -1.81 -0.36
N LEU A 93 6.29 -2.97 0.07
CA LEU A 93 6.59 -4.24 -0.60
C LEU A 93 6.10 -4.22 -2.06
N GLY A 94 4.88 -3.75 -2.29
CA GLY A 94 4.34 -3.59 -3.65
C GLY A 94 5.17 -2.63 -4.52
N LEU A 95 5.69 -1.54 -3.95
CA LEU A 95 6.60 -0.62 -4.64
C LEU A 95 7.94 -1.27 -5.00
N PHE A 96 8.43 -2.19 -4.16
CA PHE A 96 9.66 -2.95 -4.42
C PHE A 96 9.44 -4.18 -5.31
N GLY A 97 8.20 -4.44 -5.74
CA GLY A 97 7.86 -5.60 -6.56
C GLY A 97 7.91 -6.93 -5.80
N LEU A 98 7.70 -6.90 -4.48
CA LEU A 98 7.66 -8.05 -3.58
C LEU A 98 6.22 -8.42 -3.19
#